data_AF-A0A2S8FSX5-F1
#
_entry.id   AF-A0A2S8FSX5-F1
#
_cell.length_a   1.000
_cell.length_b   1.000
_cell.length_c   1.000
_cell.angle_alpha   90.00
_cell.angle_beta   90.00
_cell.angle_gamma   90.00
#
_symmetry.space_group_name_H-M   'P 1'
#
loop_
_entity.id
_entity.type
_entity.pdbx_description
1 polymer ?
#
loop_
_entity_poly.entity_id
_entity_poly.type
_entity_poly.pdbx_seq_one_letter_code
_entity_poly.pdbx_strand_id
1 'polypeptide(L)'
;MSSEDPTVAAHDATNLSKSDRRSRKFVYFLLLGFHLAVASVLLIVMVLAVPLLSRAVDDFAVDLPVITRFVAALSRHCVPYWPLDLAFWMAGNALVLAVLLFWSPLGTRWAILYSAAIFCLAVLLFGMTLVGFAIPLFELMDSLK
;
A
#
# COMPACT_ATOMS: atom_id res chain seq x y z
N MET A 1 -19.89 -48.93 -18.35
CA MET A 1 -19.98 -47.46 -18.29
C MET A 1 -20.63 -47.14 -16.95
N SER A 2 -19.86 -46.62 -15.99
CA SER A 2 -20.41 -46.21 -14.69
C SER A 2 -21.29 -44.99 -14.91
N SER A 3 -22.61 -45.15 -14.78
CA SER A 3 -23.53 -44.03 -14.74
C SER A 3 -23.34 -43.32 -13.40
N GLU A 4 -22.48 -42.30 -13.38
CA GLU A 4 -22.44 -41.39 -12.23
C GLU A 4 -23.85 -40.84 -12.02
N ASP A 5 -24.38 -41.04 -10.82
CA ASP A 5 -25.70 -40.60 -10.44
C ASP A 5 -25.74 -39.06 -10.53
N PRO A 6 -26.64 -38.47 -11.34
CA PRO A 6 -26.68 -37.03 -11.56
C PRO A 6 -26.89 -36.23 -10.27
N THR A 7 -27.42 -36.87 -9.22
CA THR A 7 -27.58 -36.25 -7.89
C THR A 7 -26.24 -36.08 -7.17
N VAL A 8 -25.31 -37.03 -7.30
CA VAL A 8 -23.97 -36.98 -6.72
C VAL A 8 -23.12 -35.93 -7.45
N ALA A 9 -23.16 -35.93 -8.79
CA ALA A 9 -22.46 -34.94 -9.60
C ALA A 9 -22.94 -33.49 -9.31
N ALA A 10 -24.24 -33.29 -9.12
CA ALA A 10 -24.80 -31.99 -8.75
C ALA A 10 -24.39 -31.57 -7.33
N HIS A 11 -24.42 -32.49 -6.37
CA HIS A 11 -23.97 -32.24 -5.01
C HIS A 11 -22.48 -31.83 -4.96
N ASP A 12 -21.62 -32.54 -5.69
CA ASP A 12 -20.18 -32.23 -5.73
C ASP A 12 -19.89 -30.91 -6.43
N ALA A 13 -20.59 -30.59 -7.53
CA ALA A 13 -20.48 -29.29 -8.20
C ALA A 13 -20.89 -28.13 -7.27
N THR A 14 -21.94 -28.31 -6.45
CA THR A 14 -22.34 -27.28 -5.48
C THR A 14 -21.34 -27.11 -4.35
N ASN A 15 -20.70 -28.18 -3.87
CA ASN A 15 -19.68 -28.09 -2.83
C ASN A 15 -18.38 -27.47 -3.33
N LEU A 16 -17.95 -27.81 -4.56
CA LEU A 16 -16.81 -27.17 -5.22
C LEU A 16 -17.04 -25.66 -5.39
N SER A 17 -18.22 -25.25 -5.87
CA SER A 17 -18.53 -23.82 -6.04
C SER A 17 -18.55 -23.03 -4.71
N LYS A 18 -19.01 -23.66 -3.61
CA LYS A 18 -18.99 -23.07 -2.26
C LYS A 18 -17.56 -22.95 -1.73
N SER A 19 -16.75 -24.00 -1.91
CA SER A 19 -15.34 -24.02 -1.51
C SER A 19 -14.55 -22.92 -2.22
N ASP A 20 -14.72 -22.79 -3.54
CA ASP A 20 -14.08 -21.75 -4.36
C ASP A 20 -14.47 -20.34 -3.94
N ARG A 21 -15.76 -20.11 -3.64
CA ARG A 21 -16.24 -18.81 -3.16
C ARG A 21 -15.67 -18.48 -1.79
N ARG A 22 -15.57 -19.47 -0.88
CA ARG A 22 -14.97 -19.29 0.45
C ARG A 22 -13.47 -18.98 0.35
N SER A 23 -12.75 -19.70 -0.50
CA SER A 23 -11.32 -19.47 -0.77
C SER A 23 -11.07 -18.05 -1.29
N ARG A 24 -11.84 -17.60 -2.29
CA ARG A 24 -11.72 -16.22 -2.82
C ARG A 24 -12.02 -15.14 -1.78
N LYS A 25 -13.01 -15.35 -0.91
CA LYS A 25 -13.30 -14.44 0.21
C LYS A 25 -12.14 -14.37 1.20
N PHE A 26 -11.58 -15.52 1.56
CA PHE A 26 -10.42 -15.56 2.45
C PHE A 26 -9.23 -14.78 1.86
N VAL A 27 -8.90 -15.04 0.59
CA VAL A 27 -7.83 -14.31 -0.12
C VAL A 27 -8.11 -12.81 -0.18
N TYR A 28 -9.36 -12.41 -0.46
CA TYR A 28 -9.76 -11.00 -0.48
C TYR A 28 -9.46 -10.30 0.85
N PHE A 29 -9.92 -10.87 1.97
CA PHE A 29 -9.68 -10.27 3.29
C PHE A 29 -8.21 -10.28 3.69
N LEU A 30 -7.47 -11.34 3.31
CA LEU A 30 -6.03 -11.40 3.54
C LEU A 30 -5.30 -10.27 2.81
N LEU A 31 -5.56 -10.09 1.51
CA LEU A 31 -4.94 -9.03 0.71
C LEU A 31 -5.39 -7.64 1.17
N LEU A 32 -6.67 -7.47 1.50
CA LEU A 32 -7.18 -6.21 2.03
C LEU A 32 -6.52 -5.84 3.36
N GLY A 33 -6.39 -6.80 4.28
CA GLY A 33 -5.68 -6.62 5.56
C GLY A 33 -4.21 -6.27 5.36
N PHE A 34 -3.54 -6.90 4.39
CA PHE A 34 -2.18 -6.54 4.00
C PHE A 34 -2.09 -5.08 3.52
N HIS A 35 -3.01 -4.62 2.67
CA HIS A 35 -3.00 -3.23 2.18
C HIS A 35 -3.27 -2.26 3.33
N LEU A 36 -4.16 -2.62 4.25
CA LEU A 36 -4.44 -1.81 5.44
C LEU A 36 -3.21 -1.69 6.35
N ALA A 37 -2.45 -2.77 6.52
CA ALA A 37 -1.20 -2.73 7.28
C ALA A 37 -0.17 -1.79 6.63
N VAL A 38 0.03 -1.90 5.31
CA VAL A 38 0.92 -1.00 4.55
C VAL A 38 0.45 0.45 4.67
N ALA A 39 -0.85 0.70 4.51
CA ALA A 39 -1.46 2.02 4.65
C ALA A 39 -1.18 2.61 6.04
N SER A 40 -1.35 1.79 7.07
CA SER A 40 -1.14 2.21 8.47
C SER A 40 0.31 2.60 8.72
N VAL A 41 1.27 1.82 8.21
CA VAL A 41 2.69 2.15 8.32
C VAL A 41 3.00 3.46 7.61
N LEU A 42 2.51 3.64 6.37
CA LEU A 42 2.67 4.88 5.62
C LEU A 42 2.06 6.08 6.37
N LEU A 43 0.87 5.92 6.94
CA LEU A 43 0.21 6.97 7.71
C LEU A 43 1.03 7.35 8.95
N ILE A 44 1.56 6.38 9.70
CA ILE A 44 2.41 6.62 10.87
C ILE A 44 3.64 7.43 10.47
N VAL A 45 4.30 7.05 9.38
CA VAL A 45 5.47 7.77 8.85
C VAL A 45 5.08 9.22 8.50
N MET A 46 3.97 9.41 7.80
CA MET A 46 3.56 10.74 7.33
C MET A 46 3.07 11.66 8.46
N VAL A 47 2.44 11.10 9.49
CA VAL A 47 1.89 11.87 10.61
C VAL A 47 2.93 12.13 11.71
N LEU A 48 3.87 11.20 11.93
CA LEU A 48 4.85 11.32 13.01
C LEU A 48 6.25 11.65 12.48
N ALA A 49 6.79 10.81 11.59
CA ALA A 49 8.18 10.96 11.16
C ALA A 49 8.40 12.23 10.33
N VAL A 50 7.52 12.50 9.35
CA VAL A 50 7.67 13.67 8.46
C VAL A 50 7.60 15.01 9.22
N PRO A 51 6.64 15.26 10.14
CA PRO A 51 6.61 16.50 10.89
C PRO A 51 7.77 16.64 11.88
N LEU A 52 8.16 15.57 12.56
CA LEU A 52 9.33 15.58 13.46
C LEU A 52 10.61 15.95 12.70
N LEU A 53 10.80 15.35 11.54
CA LEU A 53 11.98 15.62 10.72
C LEU A 53 11.94 17.01 10.08
N SER A 54 10.76 17.47 9.65
CA SER A 54 10.60 18.82 9.10
C SER A 54 10.92 19.90 10.13
N ARG A 55 10.53 19.69 11.40
CA ARG A 55 10.88 20.60 12.51
C ARG A 55 12.37 20.61 12.79
N ALA A 56 13.01 19.44 12.83
CA ALA A 56 14.45 19.38 13.00
C ALA A 56 15.16 20.19 11.90
N VAL A 57 14.80 20.00 10.63
CA VAL A 57 15.38 20.76 9.52
C VAL A 57 15.17 22.28 9.65
N ASP A 58 13.98 22.73 10.08
CA ASP A 58 13.70 24.15 10.30
C ASP A 58 14.54 24.73 11.46
N ASP A 59 14.70 23.99 12.55
CA ASP A 59 15.41 24.44 13.76
C ASP A 59 16.92 24.61 13.53
N PHE A 60 17.49 23.90 12.56
CA PHE A 60 18.94 23.94 12.30
C PHE A 60 19.39 24.96 11.26
N ALA A 61 18.48 25.76 10.68
CA ALA A 61 18.80 26.86 9.75
C ALA A 61 19.83 26.49 8.65
N VAL A 62 19.81 25.23 8.19
CA VAL A 62 20.79 24.72 7.22
C VAL A 62 20.49 25.33 5.85
N ASP A 63 21.52 25.84 5.18
CA ASP A 63 21.40 26.42 3.84
C ASP A 63 21.24 25.30 2.80
N LEU A 64 20.05 24.72 2.74
CA LEU A 64 19.77 23.53 1.94
C LEU A 64 19.90 23.81 0.44
N PRO A 65 20.34 22.83 -0.38
CA PRO A 65 20.26 22.92 -1.83
C PRO A 65 18.83 23.21 -2.32
N VAL A 66 18.67 23.92 -3.45
CA VAL A 66 17.36 24.31 -4.01
C VAL A 66 16.43 23.10 -4.20
N ILE A 67 16.97 21.98 -4.66
CA ILE A 67 16.22 20.73 -4.86
C ILE A 67 15.66 20.22 -3.52
N THR A 68 16.45 20.27 -2.45
CA THR A 68 16.05 19.83 -1.11
C THR A 68 14.97 20.73 -0.52
N ARG A 69 15.05 22.06 -0.71
CA ARG A 69 13.99 23.00 -0.31
C ARG A 69 12.68 22.75 -1.08
N PHE A 70 12.78 22.51 -2.39
CA PHE A 70 11.62 22.18 -3.20
C PHE A 70 10.94 20.89 -2.73
N VAL A 71 11.71 19.83 -2.49
CA VAL A 71 11.19 18.56 -1.96
C VAL A 71 10.58 18.74 -0.57
N ALA A 72 11.21 19.52 0.32
CA ALA A 72 10.68 19.81 1.64
C ALA A 72 9.36 20.61 1.58
N ALA A 73 9.29 21.64 0.72
CA ALA A 73 8.09 22.45 0.53
C ALA A 73 6.94 21.64 -0.09
N LEU A 74 7.24 20.82 -1.10
CA LEU A 74 6.28 19.90 -1.69
C LEU A 74 5.77 18.90 -0.64
N SER A 75 6.68 18.33 0.16
CA SER A 75 6.29 17.44 1.25
C SER A 75 5.36 18.13 2.26
N ARG A 76 5.66 19.37 2.68
CA ARG A 76 4.79 20.14 3.59
C ARG A 76 3.42 20.43 2.99
N HIS A 77 3.37 20.74 1.69
CA HIS A 77 2.12 20.98 1.00
C HIS A 77 1.28 19.70 0.83
N CYS A 78 1.94 18.56 0.64
CA CYS A 78 1.27 17.27 0.47
C CYS A 78 0.79 16.65 1.79
N VAL A 79 1.52 16.82 2.91
CA VAL A 79 1.20 16.23 4.25
C VAL A 79 -0.29 16.29 4.62
N PRO A 80 -1.01 17.42 4.47
CA PRO A 80 -2.43 17.52 4.83
C PRO A 80 -3.36 16.63 3.98
N TYR A 81 -2.94 16.31 2.75
CA TYR A 81 -3.72 15.54 1.79
C TYR A 81 -3.44 14.03 1.88
N TRP A 82 -2.37 13.61 2.54
CA TRP A 82 -2.04 12.19 2.69
C TRP A 82 -3.15 11.33 3.30
N PRO A 83 -3.87 11.76 4.36
CA PRO A 83 -4.99 10.96 4.87
C PRO A 83 -6.08 10.71 3.82
N LEU A 84 -6.34 11.72 2.98
CA LEU A 84 -7.32 11.65 1.90
C LEU A 84 -6.82 10.74 0.77
N ASP A 85 -5.57 10.92 0.34
CA ASP A 85 -4.93 10.10 -0.69
C ASP A 85 -4.85 8.63 -0.26
N LEU A 86 -4.52 8.37 1.00
CA LEU A 86 -4.48 7.02 1.58
C LEU A 86 -5.87 6.39 1.63
N ALA A 87 -6.91 7.17 1.96
CA ALA A 87 -8.29 6.71 1.96
C ALA A 87 -8.76 6.35 0.54
N PHE A 88 -8.46 7.20 -0.46
CA PHE A 88 -8.76 6.91 -1.87
C PHE A 88 -7.98 5.70 -2.38
N TRP A 89 -6.70 5.59 -2.02
CA TRP A 89 -5.86 4.44 -2.36
C TRP A 89 -6.44 3.15 -1.76
N MET A 90 -6.84 3.16 -0.48
CA MET A 90 -7.45 2.00 0.18
C MET A 90 -8.80 1.62 -0.46
N ALA A 91 -9.66 2.59 -0.74
CA ALA A 91 -10.93 2.35 -1.40
C ALA A 91 -10.74 1.77 -2.82
N GLY A 92 -9.78 2.33 -3.57
CA GLY A 92 -9.40 1.87 -4.91
C GLY A 92 -8.87 0.43 -4.89
N ASN A 93 -7.94 0.14 -3.99
CA ASN A 93 -7.38 -1.22 -3.83
C ASN A 93 -8.47 -2.24 -3.45
N ALA A 94 -9.36 -1.88 -2.52
CA ALA A 94 -10.47 -2.75 -2.13
C ALA A 94 -11.40 -3.07 -3.31
N LEU A 95 -11.67 -2.09 -4.17
CA LEU A 95 -12.47 -2.27 -5.38
C LEU A 95 -11.75 -3.14 -6.42
N VAL A 96 -10.46 -2.87 -6.70
CA VAL A 96 -9.69 -3.65 -7.68
C VAL A 96 -9.56 -5.10 -7.24
N LEU A 97 -9.30 -5.36 -5.95
CA LEU A 97 -9.26 -6.72 -5.41
C LEU A 97 -10.62 -7.42 -5.53
N ALA A 98 -11.73 -6.71 -5.29
CA ALA A 98 -13.06 -7.27 -5.45
C ALA A 98 -13.33 -7.64 -6.92
N VAL A 99 -12.96 -6.77 -7.86
CA VAL A 99 -13.06 -7.05 -9.30
C VAL A 99 -12.23 -8.25 -9.69
N LEU A 100 -10.95 -8.31 -9.31
CA LEU A 100 -10.06 -9.40 -9.70
C LEU A 100 -10.49 -10.76 -9.13
N LEU A 101 -11.03 -10.78 -7.92
CA LEU A 101 -11.38 -12.05 -7.25
C LEU A 101 -12.81 -12.53 -7.55
N PHE A 102 -13.76 -11.62 -7.79
CA PHE A 102 -15.18 -12.00 -7.92
C PHE A 102 -15.79 -11.75 -9.30
N TRP A 103 -15.26 -10.81 -10.08
CA TRP A 103 -15.86 -10.41 -11.37
C TRP A 103 -14.93 -10.63 -12.57
N SER A 104 -13.64 -10.85 -12.33
CA SER A 104 -12.65 -11.07 -13.39
C SER A 104 -12.34 -12.57 -13.57
N PRO A 105 -12.13 -13.03 -14.82
CA PRO A 105 -11.60 -14.37 -15.08
C PRO A 105 -10.12 -14.51 -14.69
N LEU A 106 -9.42 -13.39 -14.44
CA LEU A 106 -8.02 -13.36 -14.04
C LEU A 106 -7.78 -14.01 -12.67
N GLY A 107 -8.75 -13.88 -11.76
CA GLY A 107 -8.78 -14.57 -10.47
C GLY A 107 -7.62 -14.24 -9.53
N THR A 108 -7.33 -15.18 -8.63
CA THR A 108 -6.42 -15.00 -7.49
C THR A 108 -4.99 -14.64 -7.87
N ARG A 109 -4.45 -15.20 -8.96
CA ARG A 109 -3.05 -14.98 -9.36
C ARG A 109 -2.78 -13.51 -9.67
N TRP A 110 -3.69 -12.86 -10.39
CA TRP A 110 -3.57 -11.45 -10.73
C TRP A 110 -3.88 -10.53 -9.56
N ALA A 111 -4.78 -10.93 -8.66
CA ALA A 111 -4.97 -10.21 -7.40
C ALA A 111 -3.68 -10.15 -6.57
N ILE A 112 -2.97 -11.27 -6.46
CA ILE A 112 -1.67 -11.33 -5.76
C ILE A 112 -0.61 -10.50 -6.49
N LEU A 113 -0.51 -10.61 -7.82
CA LEU A 113 0.46 -9.84 -8.60
C LEU A 113 0.21 -8.32 -8.48
N TYR A 114 -1.05 -7.90 -8.56
CA TYR A 114 -1.45 -6.52 -8.34
C TYR A 114 -1.04 -6.06 -6.94
N SER A 115 -1.37 -6.84 -5.90
CA SER A 115 -0.97 -6.56 -4.52
C SER A 115 0.55 -6.42 -4.34
N ALA A 116 1.33 -7.28 -4.98
CA ALA A 116 2.79 -7.21 -4.96
C ALA A 116 3.31 -5.94 -5.65
N ALA A 117 2.75 -5.58 -6.81
CA ALA A 117 3.12 -4.36 -7.52
C ALA A 117 2.82 -3.10 -6.70
N ILE A 118 1.64 -3.05 -6.07
CA ILE A 118 1.24 -1.96 -5.17
C ILE A 118 2.18 -1.87 -3.97
N PHE A 119 2.58 -3.00 -3.38
CA PHE A 119 3.57 -3.01 -2.30
C PHE A 119 4.93 -2.50 -2.76
N CYS A 120 5.45 -2.96 -3.90
CA CYS A 120 6.71 -2.46 -4.46
C CYS A 120 6.67 -0.94 -4.69
N LEU A 121 5.56 -0.43 -5.23
CA LEU A 121 5.36 1.00 -5.41
C LEU A 121 5.36 1.75 -4.07
N ALA A 122 4.67 1.21 -3.05
CA ALA A 122 4.66 1.79 -1.71
C ALA A 122 6.06 1.83 -1.08
N VAL A 123 6.86 0.76 -1.22
CA VAL A 123 8.25 0.69 -0.75
C VAL A 123 9.13 1.71 -1.49
N LEU A 124 8.98 1.84 -2.81
CA LEU A 124 9.73 2.82 -3.60
C LEU A 124 9.39 4.27 -3.19
N LEU A 125 8.10 4.58 -3.05
CA LEU A 125 7.66 5.90 -2.59
C LEU A 125 8.19 6.19 -1.18
N PHE A 126 8.05 5.26 -0.25
CA PHE A 126 8.59 5.38 1.10
C PHE A 126 10.11 5.54 1.10
N GLY A 127 10.83 4.77 0.28
CA GLY A 127 12.29 4.87 0.12
C GLY A 127 12.71 6.24 -0.42
N MET A 128 12.02 6.78 -1.42
CA MET A 128 12.28 8.13 -1.93
C MET A 128 12.00 9.21 -0.89
N THR A 129 10.92 9.05 -0.11
CA THR A 129 10.63 9.91 1.03
C THR A 129 11.79 9.85 2.03
N LEU A 130 12.22 8.67 2.47
CA LEU A 130 13.33 8.51 3.38
C LEU A 130 14.65 9.05 2.84
N VAL A 131 15.00 8.83 1.57
CA VAL A 131 16.24 9.33 0.96
C VAL A 131 16.22 10.85 0.83
N GLY A 132 15.10 11.42 0.37
CA GLY A 132 14.93 12.88 0.30
C GLY A 132 15.04 13.55 1.67
N PHE A 133 14.80 12.79 2.74
CA PHE A 133 14.93 13.21 4.12
C PHE A 133 16.27 12.86 4.79
N ALA A 134 16.93 11.78 4.36
CA ALA A 134 18.21 11.34 4.91
C ALA A 134 19.36 12.23 4.46
N ILE A 135 19.32 12.74 3.22
CA ILE A 135 20.33 13.67 2.70
C ILE A 135 20.48 14.92 3.60
N PRO A 136 19.40 15.67 3.92
CA PRO A 136 19.52 16.81 4.82
C PRO A 136 19.91 16.42 6.26
N LEU A 137 19.56 15.22 6.73
CA LEU A 137 19.97 14.73 8.06
C LEU A 137 21.48 14.42 8.12
N PHE A 138 22.05 13.84 7.05
CA PHE A 138 23.49 13.58 6.98
C PHE A 138 24.30 14.88 6.86
N GLU A 139 23.84 15.83 6.05
CA GLU A 139 24.44 17.18 6.00
C GLU A 139 24.41 17.86 7.36
N LEU A 140 23.30 17.72 8.10
CA LEU A 140 23.18 18.22 9.46
C LEU A 140 24.19 17.57 10.42
N MET A 141 24.30 16.24 10.40
CA MET A 141 25.25 15.51 11.25
C MET A 141 26.70 15.88 10.96
N ASP A 142 27.04 16.16 9.71
CA ASP A 142 28.38 16.61 9.33
C ASP A 142 28.63 18.09 9.69
N SER A 143 27.61 18.94 9.73
CA SER A 143 27.73 20.32 10.25
C SER A 143 27.88 20.41 11.78
N LEU A 144 27.54 19.34 12.51
CA LEU A 144 27.63 19.24 13.97
C LEU A 144 28.96 18.61 14.45
N LYS A 145 29.84 18.20 13.53
CA LYS A 145 31.21 17.74 13.81
C LYS A 145 32.21 18.89 13.63
#